data_AF-A0A2V7IZX3-F1
#
_entry.id   AF-A0A2V7IZX3-F1
#
_cell.length_a   1.000
_cell.length_b   1.000
_cell.length_c   1.000
_cell.angle_alpha   90.00
_cell.angle_beta   90.00
_cell.angle_gamma   90.00
#
_symmetry.space_group_name_H-M   'P 1'
#
loop_
_entity.id
_entity.type
_entity.pdbx_description
1 polymer ?
#
loop_
_entity_poly.entity_id
_entity_poly.type
_entity_poly.pdbx_seq_one_letter_code
_entity_poly.pdbx_strand_id
1 'polypeptide(L)'
;MGPQYATRCRIQHRENATRRRTTQRLAAIGTRAPAILLALAGQIAPEGQARAAVQQRDSQHVLRSAREAQAEFESVRRHNLPTQFGAGGTDCDERIGRFCFWYDDGAASPGSPPPEPERIGRARDRLVARLDTAAAAVPGDDWIAGQRVRYLLQSGRSADALAAAQACRAAPWWCEALAGLAQHVAGNYAGADSAFRTALRDMPRDERCRWTDVSLLLDGELARRYRRLPCDERGAFEERLWWLAQPLYSLPGNDRRTEHLARATMARIEQDARSPFAMSWGDDMRETLLRYGWPAYWTQQPSRSIGLTEPLVTSHEPEPAFHFLPDAGAFDDPGSSHAEHWTPAAPRPRERYAPAYATAFAPLEHQVALFRRGDSCLVVAAYDVSDDTLFGEGAARDVALVLARDERSAPVIERRPAASSRDVIVAKVGAGPQLMSLELVAAARRHVARARYGVRPHDTRDGLSLSDILLFNPPDSLPTELAAVLPYVRGSTVVRGSARVGLFWEIAGLDSAEATTTVVTVLPVGSGWLRRAAESLHIAGRRASVRLEWQELPQLRGAVASRPLAVDLSGLSPGRYRIEIAVHGASGRRAVAMRDIEVAGR
;
A
#
# COMPACT_ATOMS: atom_id res chain seq x y z
N MET A 1 -14.79 7.26 -15.14
CA MET A 1 -15.78 6.92 -14.10
C MET A 1 -15.42 5.55 -13.55
N GLY A 2 -14.66 5.52 -12.46
CA GLY A 2 -14.34 4.27 -11.76
C GLY A 2 -15.39 3.97 -10.69
N PRO A 3 -15.72 2.70 -10.41
CA PRO A 3 -16.62 2.37 -9.32
C PRO A 3 -15.94 2.72 -7.99
N GLN A 4 -16.65 3.46 -7.14
CA GLN A 4 -16.29 3.60 -5.74
C GLN A 4 -16.83 2.35 -5.04
N TYR A 5 -15.95 1.62 -4.36
CA TYR A 5 -16.28 0.36 -3.70
C TYR A 5 -16.37 0.63 -2.20
N ALA A 6 -17.46 0.17 -1.57
CA ALA A 6 -17.58 0.12 -0.12
C ALA A 6 -17.36 -1.28 0.51
N THR A 7 -17.38 -1.41 1.83
CA THR A 7 -17.04 -2.64 2.56
C THR A 7 -17.89 -2.71 3.82
N ARG A 8 -18.43 -3.89 4.15
CA ARG A 8 -19.27 -4.09 5.36
C ARG A 8 -18.84 -5.35 6.09
N CYS A 9 -18.94 -5.36 7.43
CA CYS A 9 -18.73 -6.57 8.24
C CYS A 9 -19.81 -6.73 9.32
N ARG A 10 -20.44 -7.92 9.43
CA ARG A 10 -21.61 -8.23 10.27
C ARG A 10 -21.48 -9.65 10.79
N ILE A 11 -21.99 -9.82 12.00
CA ILE A 11 -21.88 -11.02 12.82
C ILE A 11 -22.97 -12.02 12.41
N GLN A 12 -22.62 -13.30 12.28
CA GLN A 12 -23.60 -14.40 12.25
C GLN A 12 -23.60 -15.14 13.59
N HIS A 13 -24.76 -15.18 14.26
CA HIS A 13 -24.95 -16.00 15.46
C HIS A 13 -25.11 -17.48 15.08
N ARG A 14 -24.28 -18.36 15.66
CA ARG A 14 -24.60 -19.78 15.84
C ARG A 14 -24.68 -20.08 17.33
N GLU A 15 -25.85 -20.45 17.81
CA GLU A 15 -26.04 -21.06 19.12
C GLU A 15 -25.51 -22.50 19.07
N ASN A 16 -24.39 -22.76 19.74
CA ASN A 16 -23.98 -24.12 20.07
C ASN A 16 -23.92 -24.24 21.60
N ALA A 17 -25.01 -24.73 22.18
CA ALA A 17 -25.05 -25.15 23.57
C ALA A 17 -24.25 -26.46 23.73
N THR A 18 -23.13 -26.40 24.46
CA THR A 18 -22.45 -27.62 24.94
C THR A 18 -22.13 -27.49 26.42
N ARG A 19 -22.99 -28.11 27.23
CA ARG A 19 -22.79 -28.31 28.67
C ARG A 19 -21.51 -29.13 28.90
N ARG A 20 -20.48 -28.56 29.50
CA ARG A 20 -19.39 -29.33 30.11
C ARG A 20 -19.69 -29.55 31.59
N ARG A 21 -19.80 -30.83 31.97
CA ARG A 21 -19.92 -31.30 33.35
C ARG A 21 -18.56 -31.21 34.03
N THR A 22 -18.51 -30.49 35.14
CA THR A 22 -17.36 -30.40 36.05
C THR A 22 -17.37 -31.61 36.98
N THR A 23 -16.31 -32.43 36.97
CA THR A 23 -16.08 -33.48 37.97
C THR A 23 -15.09 -32.98 39.01
N GLN A 24 -15.60 -32.66 40.20
CA GLN A 24 -14.81 -32.45 41.41
C GLN A 24 -14.37 -33.81 41.98
N ARG A 25 -13.10 -33.94 42.35
CA ARG A 25 -12.62 -35.00 43.24
C ARG A 25 -12.16 -34.38 44.56
N LEU A 26 -12.86 -34.77 45.61
CA LEU A 26 -12.51 -34.64 47.02
C LEU A 26 -11.33 -35.55 47.35
N ALA A 27 -10.39 -35.07 48.16
CA ALA A 27 -9.47 -35.91 48.93
C ALA A 27 -9.28 -35.31 50.33
N ALA A 28 -9.20 -36.19 51.31
CA ALA A 28 -9.52 -35.98 52.71
C ALA A 28 -8.39 -35.35 53.56
N ILE A 29 -8.85 -34.55 54.53
CA ILE A 29 -8.57 -34.56 55.97
C ILE A 29 -7.34 -35.37 56.42
N GLY A 30 -6.37 -34.67 57.01
CA GLY A 30 -5.35 -35.21 57.89
C GLY A 30 -4.97 -34.18 58.95
N THR A 31 -5.53 -34.33 60.15
CA THR A 31 -5.28 -33.56 61.38
C THR A 31 -3.87 -33.80 61.92
N ARG A 32 -3.18 -32.72 62.33
CA ARG A 32 -2.22 -32.67 63.46
C ARG A 32 -1.72 -31.24 63.69
N ALA A 33 -2.29 -30.57 64.69
CA ALA A 33 -1.59 -29.63 65.57
C ALA A 33 -0.85 -30.47 66.65
N PRO A 34 0.16 -29.99 67.42
CA PRO A 34 0.33 -28.60 67.87
C PRO A 34 1.79 -28.08 67.90
N ALA A 35 1.96 -26.77 68.10
CA ALA A 35 2.89 -26.17 69.07
C ALA A 35 2.95 -24.66 68.83
N ILE A 36 2.20 -23.95 69.66
CA ILE A 36 2.33 -22.51 69.87
C ILE A 36 3.66 -22.27 70.58
N LEU A 37 4.58 -21.58 69.92
CA LEU A 37 5.70 -20.90 70.55
C LEU A 37 5.58 -19.42 70.17
N LEU A 38 5.17 -18.62 71.15
CA LEU A 38 5.17 -17.17 71.08
C LEU A 38 6.61 -16.70 70.84
N ALA A 39 6.87 -16.21 69.63
CA ALA A 39 7.90 -15.22 69.40
C ALA A 39 7.18 -13.88 69.14
N LEU A 40 6.98 -13.11 70.21
CA LEU A 40 6.73 -11.68 70.15
C LEU A 40 8.00 -10.99 69.65
N ALA A 41 8.29 -11.12 68.36
CA ALA A 41 9.15 -10.19 67.64
C ALA A 41 8.20 -9.29 66.85
N GLY A 42 8.15 -8.01 67.22
CA GLY A 42 7.27 -7.04 66.60
C GLY A 42 7.42 -7.06 65.07
N GLN A 43 6.36 -7.49 64.38
CA GLN A 43 6.21 -7.22 62.96
C GLN A 43 5.87 -5.74 62.80
N ILE A 44 6.86 -4.88 62.96
CA ILE A 44 6.87 -3.62 62.24
C ILE A 44 7.06 -4.05 60.79
N ALA A 45 5.97 -4.26 60.06
CA ALA A 45 6.04 -4.27 58.61
C ALA A 45 6.80 -2.98 58.23
N PRO A 46 7.95 -3.07 57.53
CA PRO A 46 8.68 -1.86 57.17
C PRO A 46 7.69 -0.97 56.43
N GLU A 47 7.55 0.30 56.83
CA GLU A 47 6.53 1.22 56.31
C GLU A 47 6.43 1.20 54.78
N GLY A 48 7.52 0.88 54.08
CA GLY A 48 7.58 0.65 52.64
C GLY A 48 6.68 -0.48 52.11
N GLN A 49 6.53 -1.61 52.80
CA GLN A 49 5.65 -2.71 52.36
C GLN A 49 4.16 -2.35 52.54
N ALA A 50 3.81 -1.68 53.64
CA ALA A 50 2.44 -1.20 53.87
C ALA A 50 2.06 -0.08 52.87
N ARG A 51 2.96 0.88 52.63
CA ARG A 51 2.77 1.94 51.62
C ARG A 51 2.66 1.35 50.20
N ALA A 52 3.50 0.37 49.85
CA ALA A 52 3.40 -0.30 48.55
C ALA A 52 2.07 -1.06 48.38
N ALA A 53 1.58 -1.74 49.42
CA ALA A 53 0.29 -2.43 49.38
C ALA A 53 -0.90 -1.46 49.23
N VAL A 54 -0.86 -0.30 49.90
CA VAL A 54 -1.87 0.77 49.74
C VAL A 54 -1.82 1.35 48.33
N GLN A 55 -0.64 1.74 47.85
CA GLN A 55 -0.43 2.28 46.50
C GLN A 55 -0.86 1.29 45.40
N GLN A 56 -0.65 -0.01 45.62
CA GLN A 56 -1.10 -1.07 44.72
C GLN A 56 -2.64 -1.20 44.70
N ARG A 57 -3.29 -1.16 45.87
CA ARG A 57 -4.76 -1.19 45.97
C ARG A 57 -5.39 0.04 45.31
N ASP A 58 -4.79 1.21 45.51
CA ASP A 58 -5.25 2.46 44.89
C ASP A 58 -5.10 2.40 43.36
N SER A 59 -3.96 1.90 42.86
CA SER A 59 -3.76 1.67 41.42
C SER A 59 -4.80 0.70 40.83
N GLN A 60 -5.12 -0.39 41.53
CA GLN A 60 -6.16 -1.34 41.10
C GLN A 60 -7.56 -0.73 41.13
N HIS A 61 -7.85 0.16 42.07
CA HIS A 61 -9.12 0.89 42.11
C HIS A 61 -9.23 1.86 40.94
N VAL A 62 -8.18 2.64 40.65
CA VAL A 62 -8.14 3.55 39.49
C VAL A 62 -8.33 2.79 38.18
N LEU A 63 -7.63 1.67 37.98
CA LEU A 63 -7.76 0.86 36.78
C LEU A 63 -9.19 0.30 36.62
N ARG A 64 -9.81 -0.20 37.69
CA ARG A 64 -11.20 -0.68 37.65
C ARG A 64 -12.17 0.44 37.26
N SER A 65 -12.04 1.61 37.88
CA SER A 65 -12.88 2.77 37.56
C SER A 65 -12.71 3.21 36.09
N ALA A 66 -11.49 3.20 35.56
CA ALA A 66 -11.23 3.50 34.16
C ALA A 66 -11.85 2.47 33.20
N ARG A 67 -11.80 1.17 33.55
CA ARG A 67 -12.46 0.09 32.79
C ARG A 67 -13.98 0.19 32.82
N GLU A 68 -14.56 0.57 33.95
CA GLU A 68 -15.99 0.82 34.09
C GLU A 68 -16.43 2.01 33.22
N ALA A 69 -15.68 3.12 33.23
CA ALA A 69 -15.95 4.26 32.37
C ALA A 69 -15.86 3.89 30.87
N GLN A 70 -14.90 3.04 30.49
CA GLN A 70 -14.80 2.52 29.13
C GLN A 70 -16.01 1.67 28.76
N ALA A 71 -16.45 0.77 29.65
CA ALA A 71 -17.63 -0.05 29.44
C ALA A 71 -18.92 0.80 29.32
N GLU A 72 -19.05 1.85 30.13
CA GLU A 72 -20.17 2.80 30.05
C GLU A 72 -20.19 3.51 28.70
N PHE A 73 -19.06 4.05 28.25
CA PHE A 73 -18.93 4.65 26.93
C PHE A 73 -19.33 3.68 25.81
N GLU A 74 -18.85 2.44 25.84
CA GLU A 74 -19.17 1.44 24.82
C GLU A 74 -20.66 1.09 24.78
N SER A 75 -21.30 1.01 25.95
CA SER A 75 -22.74 0.85 26.06
C SER A 75 -23.48 2.06 25.45
N VAL A 76 -23.07 3.28 25.79
CA VAL A 76 -23.66 4.50 25.21
C VAL A 76 -23.46 4.54 23.70
N ARG A 77 -22.27 4.26 23.19
CA ARG A 77 -21.98 4.21 21.75
C ARG A 77 -22.95 3.29 21.05
N ARG A 78 -23.04 2.04 21.50
CA ARG A 78 -23.84 0.99 20.88
C ARG A 78 -25.32 1.36 20.79
N HIS A 79 -25.92 1.87 21.86
CA HIS A 79 -27.34 2.25 21.89
C HIS A 79 -27.68 3.50 21.08
N ASN A 80 -26.67 4.25 20.63
CA ASN A 80 -26.86 5.49 19.89
C ASN A 80 -26.26 5.42 18.48
N LEU A 81 -25.88 4.23 18.00
CA LEU A 81 -25.36 4.09 16.63
C LEU A 81 -26.42 4.47 15.59
N PRO A 82 -26.02 5.08 14.45
CA PRO A 82 -26.92 5.30 13.33
C PRO A 82 -27.56 3.99 12.84
N THR A 83 -28.85 4.04 12.57
CA THR A 83 -29.60 2.88 12.08
C THR A 83 -29.43 2.74 10.57
N GLN A 84 -29.05 1.56 10.10
CA GLN A 84 -28.97 1.27 8.67
C GLN A 84 -29.76 0.00 8.33
N PHE A 85 -30.77 0.16 7.48
CA PHE A 85 -31.64 -0.93 7.04
C PHE A 85 -31.15 -1.50 5.70
N GLY A 86 -30.80 -2.79 5.66
CA GLY A 86 -30.58 -3.53 4.41
C GLY A 86 -29.12 -3.68 3.94
N ALA A 87 -28.95 -4.71 3.09
CA ALA A 87 -27.74 -5.22 2.43
C ALA A 87 -26.78 -6.12 3.24
N GLY A 88 -27.32 -6.97 4.11
CA GLY A 88 -26.65 -8.24 4.39
C GLY A 88 -27.26 -9.28 3.46
N GLY A 89 -26.61 -9.56 2.32
CA GLY A 89 -26.98 -10.69 1.46
C GLY A 89 -26.94 -12.01 2.25
N THR A 90 -27.60 -13.04 1.74
CA THR A 90 -27.49 -14.41 2.27
C THR A 90 -26.08 -14.97 2.15
N ASP A 91 -25.28 -14.43 1.22
CA ASP A 91 -23.97 -14.95 0.87
C ASP A 91 -22.86 -14.15 1.56
N CYS A 92 -21.97 -14.86 2.23
CA CYS A 92 -20.82 -14.32 2.92
C CYS A 92 -19.60 -14.37 2.00
N ASP A 93 -18.96 -13.24 1.70
CA ASP A 93 -17.81 -13.25 0.79
C ASP A 93 -16.56 -13.85 1.46
N GLU A 94 -16.28 -13.45 2.69
CA GLU A 94 -15.17 -13.97 3.47
C GLU A 94 -15.61 -14.21 4.92
N ARG A 95 -15.35 -15.43 5.43
CA ARG A 95 -15.71 -15.81 6.80
C ARG A 95 -14.48 -15.88 7.70
N ILE A 96 -14.43 -15.02 8.70
CA ILE A 96 -13.35 -14.91 9.67
C ILE A 96 -13.94 -15.16 11.06
N GLY A 97 -13.85 -16.40 11.54
CA GLY A 97 -14.47 -16.81 12.81
C GLY A 97 -15.95 -16.46 12.92
N ARG A 98 -16.30 -15.53 13.84
CA ARG A 98 -17.67 -15.04 14.08
C ARG A 98 -18.13 -13.96 13.09
N PHE A 99 -17.21 -13.42 12.30
CA PHE A 99 -17.45 -12.33 11.36
C PHE A 99 -17.67 -12.86 9.95
N CYS A 100 -18.64 -12.25 9.29
CA CYS A 100 -18.73 -12.27 7.86
C CYS A 100 -18.34 -10.91 7.31
N PHE A 101 -17.41 -10.91 6.37
CA PHE A 101 -16.91 -9.73 5.67
C PHE A 101 -17.45 -9.74 4.24
N TRP A 102 -17.97 -8.61 3.78
CA TRP A 102 -18.46 -8.43 2.42
C TRP A 102 -17.67 -7.37 1.69
N TYR A 103 -17.40 -7.65 0.41
CA TYR A 103 -16.92 -6.68 -0.53
C TYR A 103 -18.13 -6.04 -1.22
N ASP A 104 -18.22 -4.71 -1.30
CA ASP A 104 -19.28 -4.08 -2.09
C ASP A 104 -18.92 -4.20 -3.57
N ASP A 105 -19.54 -5.12 -4.29
CA ASP A 105 -19.33 -5.34 -5.73
C ASP A 105 -20.09 -4.30 -6.60
N GLY A 106 -20.22 -3.05 -6.11
CA GLY A 106 -20.92 -1.96 -6.79
C GLY A 106 -22.42 -1.85 -6.46
N ALA A 107 -22.87 -2.45 -5.36
CA ALA A 107 -24.22 -2.30 -4.83
C ALA A 107 -24.30 -1.01 -4.00
N ALA A 108 -24.39 0.14 -4.66
CA ALA A 108 -24.61 1.46 -4.06
C ALA A 108 -24.00 1.57 -2.66
N SER A 109 -22.69 1.82 -2.61
CA SER A 109 -22.01 2.19 -1.38
C SER A 109 -22.94 3.11 -0.60
N PRO A 110 -23.27 2.78 0.66
CA PRO A 110 -24.06 3.70 1.45
C PRO A 110 -23.33 5.04 1.35
N GLY A 111 -24.06 6.11 1.05
CA GLY A 111 -23.46 7.43 0.87
C GLY A 111 -22.54 7.80 2.04
N SER A 112 -21.83 8.93 1.92
CA SER A 112 -20.87 9.42 2.91
C SER A 112 -21.19 9.01 4.36
N PRO A 113 -20.21 8.55 5.15
CA PRO A 113 -20.43 8.02 6.49
C PRO A 113 -21.42 8.88 7.28
N PRO A 114 -22.44 8.29 7.93
CA PRO A 114 -23.39 9.07 8.71
C PRO A 114 -22.62 9.85 9.78
N PRO A 115 -22.99 11.13 10.03
CA PRO A 115 -22.32 11.92 11.06
C PRO A 115 -22.46 11.22 12.40
N GLU A 116 -21.39 11.24 13.19
CA GLU A 116 -21.42 10.64 14.52
C GLU A 116 -22.43 11.38 15.41
N PRO A 117 -23.37 10.67 16.05
CA PRO A 117 -24.34 11.29 16.96
C PRO A 117 -23.64 12.01 18.12
N GLU A 118 -24.04 13.26 18.38
CA GLU A 118 -23.39 14.10 19.41
C GLU A 118 -23.30 13.46 20.80
N ARG A 119 -24.28 12.60 21.14
CA ARG A 119 -24.28 11.88 22.42
C ARG A 119 -23.09 10.93 22.54
N ILE A 120 -22.65 10.32 21.44
CA ILE A 120 -21.45 9.49 21.39
C ILE A 120 -20.22 10.36 21.58
N GLY A 121 -20.11 11.48 20.85
CA GLY A 121 -19.01 12.44 21.00
C GLY A 121 -18.87 12.94 22.44
N ARG A 122 -19.95 13.44 23.05
CA ARG A 122 -19.96 13.89 24.46
C ARG A 122 -19.58 12.79 25.45
N ALA A 123 -20.00 11.55 25.19
CA ALA A 123 -19.62 10.41 26.05
C ALA A 123 -18.13 10.06 25.90
N ARG A 124 -17.58 10.17 24.68
CA ARG A 124 -16.15 9.99 24.42
C ARG A 124 -15.32 11.03 25.15
N ASP A 125 -15.72 12.30 25.11
CA ASP A 125 -15.00 13.37 25.80
C ASP A 125 -14.95 13.14 27.32
N ARG A 126 -16.06 12.68 27.92
CA ARG A 126 -16.08 12.27 29.33
C ARG A 126 -15.15 11.10 29.63
N LEU A 127 -15.13 10.09 28.74
CA LEU A 127 -14.21 8.96 28.88
C LEU A 127 -12.75 9.42 28.80
N VAL A 128 -12.40 10.26 27.81
CA VAL A 128 -11.04 10.79 27.66
C VAL A 128 -10.61 11.55 28.92
N ALA A 129 -11.46 12.42 29.48
CA ALA A 129 -11.14 13.13 30.73
C ALA A 129 -10.91 12.19 31.92
N ARG A 130 -11.68 11.08 32.01
CA ARG A 130 -11.46 10.04 33.03
C ARG A 130 -10.14 9.30 32.82
N LEU A 131 -9.81 8.97 31.56
CA LEU A 131 -8.54 8.33 31.21
C LEU A 131 -7.34 9.26 31.46
N ASP A 132 -7.46 10.56 31.21
CA ASP A 132 -6.42 11.56 31.55
C ASP A 132 -6.15 11.59 33.05
N THR A 133 -7.22 11.61 33.87
CA THR A 133 -7.10 11.56 35.33
C THR A 133 -6.46 10.25 35.80
N ALA A 134 -6.89 9.12 35.22
CA ALA A 134 -6.35 7.81 35.55
C ALA A 134 -4.86 7.66 35.15
N ALA A 135 -4.48 8.20 34.00
CA ALA A 135 -3.09 8.20 33.52
C ALA A 135 -2.18 9.05 34.41
N ALA A 136 -2.67 10.15 34.98
CA ALA A 136 -1.91 10.93 35.95
C ALA A 136 -1.69 10.17 37.26
N ALA A 137 -2.68 9.39 37.71
CA ALA A 137 -2.60 8.61 38.95
C ALA A 137 -1.79 7.31 38.79
N VAL A 138 -1.86 6.66 37.63
CA VAL A 138 -1.18 5.38 37.33
C VAL A 138 -0.48 5.46 35.96
N PRO A 139 0.61 6.26 35.84
CA PRO A 139 1.23 6.56 34.54
C PRO A 139 1.93 5.38 33.87
N GLY A 140 2.18 4.30 34.63
CA GLY A 140 2.82 3.08 34.15
C GLY A 140 1.86 1.98 33.68
N ASP A 141 0.55 2.21 33.68
CA ASP A 141 -0.42 1.19 33.26
C ASP A 141 -0.58 1.15 31.73
N ASP A 142 -0.23 -0.01 31.14
CA ASP A 142 -0.29 -0.23 29.69
C ASP A 142 -1.69 -0.03 29.10
N TRP A 143 -2.73 -0.47 29.83
CA TRP A 143 -4.11 -0.45 29.34
C TRP A 143 -4.67 0.96 29.32
N ILE A 144 -4.45 1.75 30.39
CA ILE A 144 -4.85 3.16 30.45
C ILE A 144 -4.16 3.95 29.34
N ALA A 145 -2.85 3.77 29.16
CA ALA A 145 -2.09 4.45 28.10
C ALA A 145 -2.65 4.12 26.70
N GLY A 146 -2.93 2.83 26.43
CA GLY A 146 -3.50 2.39 25.17
C GLY A 146 -4.90 2.95 24.89
N GLN A 147 -5.81 2.88 25.87
CA GLN A 147 -7.18 3.41 25.69
C GLN A 147 -7.17 4.92 25.48
N ARG A 148 -6.32 5.65 26.23
CA ARG A 148 -6.19 7.10 26.09
C ARG A 148 -5.82 7.49 24.66
N VAL A 149 -4.80 6.86 24.09
CA VAL A 149 -4.38 7.09 22.70
C VAL A 149 -5.49 6.71 21.72
N ARG A 150 -6.10 5.53 21.85
CA ARG A 150 -7.20 5.09 20.96
C ARG A 150 -8.36 6.07 20.91
N TYR A 151 -8.87 6.52 22.05
CA TYR A 151 -10.05 7.40 22.06
C TYR A 151 -9.72 8.84 21.66
N LEU A 152 -8.48 9.32 21.86
CA LEU A 152 -8.02 10.58 21.27
C LEU A 152 -7.97 10.49 19.73
N LEU A 153 -7.46 9.39 19.17
CA LEU A 153 -7.42 9.15 17.73
C LEU A 153 -8.82 9.04 17.12
N GLN A 154 -9.77 8.37 17.78
CA GLN A 154 -11.17 8.32 17.34
C GLN A 154 -11.85 9.70 17.33
N SER A 155 -11.38 10.67 18.13
CA SER A 155 -11.83 12.06 18.06
C SER A 155 -11.08 12.91 17.03
N GLY A 156 -10.19 12.33 16.21
CA GLY A 156 -9.34 13.08 15.29
C GLY A 156 -8.26 13.93 15.98
N ARG A 157 -8.02 13.74 17.29
CA ARG A 157 -7.07 14.52 18.09
C ARG A 157 -5.67 13.89 18.06
N SER A 158 -5.10 13.74 16.87
CA SER A 158 -3.84 13.02 16.66
C SER A 158 -2.63 13.66 17.38
N ALA A 159 -2.60 15.00 17.48
CA ALA A 159 -1.56 15.71 18.23
C ALA A 159 -1.63 15.41 19.73
N ASP A 160 -2.83 15.40 20.31
CA ASP A 160 -3.03 15.05 21.73
C ASP A 160 -2.72 13.57 21.98
N ALA A 161 -3.08 12.69 21.05
CA ALA A 161 -2.73 11.27 21.11
C ALA A 161 -1.21 11.06 21.11
N LEU A 162 -0.47 11.81 20.28
CA LEU A 162 0.99 11.78 20.27
C LEU A 162 1.58 12.29 21.58
N ALA A 163 1.08 13.42 22.09
CA ALA A 163 1.50 13.95 23.39
C ALA A 163 1.23 12.96 24.53
N ALA A 164 0.08 12.26 24.48
CA ALA A 164 -0.26 11.21 25.42
C ALA A 164 0.70 10.02 25.36
N ALA A 165 1.08 9.59 24.14
CA ALA A 165 2.06 8.54 23.94
C ALA A 165 3.47 8.94 24.41
N GLN A 166 3.88 10.20 24.22
CA GLN A 166 5.18 10.70 24.71
C GLN A 166 5.23 10.84 26.23
N ALA A 167 4.10 11.12 26.87
CA ALA A 167 3.98 11.18 28.33
C ALA A 167 3.85 9.79 29.00
N CYS A 168 3.70 8.72 28.21
CA CYS A 168 3.58 7.34 28.68
C CYS A 168 4.78 6.93 29.53
N ARG A 169 4.52 6.27 30.67
CA ARG A 169 5.55 5.70 31.56
C ARG A 169 5.41 4.18 31.72
N ALA A 170 4.68 3.55 30.81
CA ALA A 170 4.48 2.11 30.75
C ALA A 170 5.74 1.42 30.19
N ALA A 171 5.65 0.19 29.68
CA ALA A 171 6.81 -0.46 29.07
C ALA A 171 7.38 0.39 27.90
N PRO A 172 8.71 0.61 27.79
CA PRO A 172 9.29 1.50 26.77
C PRO A 172 8.86 1.15 25.34
N TRP A 173 8.90 -0.14 24.98
CA TRP A 173 8.45 -0.61 23.66
C TRP A 173 6.98 -0.30 23.39
N TRP A 174 6.14 -0.32 24.43
CA TRP A 174 4.71 -0.05 24.31
C TRP A 174 4.44 1.43 24.10
N CYS A 175 5.10 2.30 24.85
CA CYS A 175 5.01 3.74 24.66
C CYS A 175 5.46 4.17 23.25
N GLU A 176 6.54 3.57 22.73
CA GLU A 176 7.00 3.79 21.34
C GLU A 176 6.01 3.26 20.29
N ALA A 177 5.38 2.10 20.52
CA ALA A 177 4.33 1.60 19.64
C ALA A 177 3.11 2.53 19.59
N LEU A 178 2.69 3.08 20.74
CA LEU A 178 1.63 4.09 20.82
C LEU A 178 2.00 5.38 20.09
N ALA A 179 3.26 5.82 20.20
CA ALA A 179 3.75 6.98 19.46
C ALA A 179 3.75 6.71 17.96
N GLY A 180 4.20 5.52 17.53
CA GLY A 180 4.15 5.08 16.13
C GLY A 180 2.74 5.07 15.56
N LEU A 181 1.76 4.56 16.32
CA LEU A 181 0.34 4.60 15.94
C LEU A 181 -0.17 6.04 15.77
N ALA A 182 0.11 6.93 16.72
CA ALA A 182 -0.31 8.32 16.64
C ALA A 182 0.32 9.07 15.45
N GLN A 183 1.61 8.84 15.20
CA GLN A 183 2.32 9.40 14.04
C GLN A 183 1.76 8.87 12.71
N HIS A 184 1.44 7.57 12.62
CA HIS A 184 0.86 6.98 11.42
C HIS A 184 -0.50 7.62 11.09
N VAL A 185 -1.39 7.73 12.09
CA VAL A 185 -2.71 8.36 11.91
C VAL A 185 -2.59 9.85 11.59
N ALA A 186 -1.54 10.52 12.07
CA ALA A 186 -1.23 11.91 11.71
C ALA A 186 -0.62 12.07 10.30
N GLY A 187 -0.36 10.97 9.57
CA GLY A 187 0.28 11.00 8.25
C GLY A 187 1.81 11.19 8.28
N ASN A 188 2.44 11.16 9.46
CA ASN A 188 3.89 11.23 9.60
C ASN A 188 4.50 9.81 9.56
N TYR A 189 4.52 9.21 8.38
CA TYR A 189 4.95 7.82 8.21
C TYR A 189 6.43 7.59 8.52
N ALA A 190 7.32 8.54 8.22
CA ALA A 190 8.74 8.45 8.59
C ALA A 190 8.95 8.48 10.12
N GLY A 191 8.21 9.34 10.82
CA GLY A 191 8.19 9.37 12.29
C GLY A 191 7.63 8.08 12.88
N ALA A 192 6.53 7.57 12.30
CA ALA A 192 5.95 6.30 12.70
C ALA A 192 6.91 5.12 12.52
N ASP A 193 7.60 5.04 11.38
CA ASP A 193 8.57 3.97 11.09
C ASP A 193 9.73 3.98 12.10
N SER A 194 10.21 5.17 12.46
CA SER A 194 11.26 5.33 13.47
C SER A 194 10.81 4.89 14.87
N ALA A 195 9.61 5.29 15.30
CA ALA A 195 9.05 4.88 16.59
C ALA A 195 8.81 3.36 16.63
N PHE A 196 8.21 2.79 15.59
CA PHE A 196 7.99 1.34 15.52
C PHE A 196 9.29 0.53 15.45
N ARG A 197 10.35 1.04 14.81
CA ARG A 197 11.66 0.37 14.83
C ARG A 197 12.22 0.29 16.25
N THR A 198 12.11 1.38 17.02
CA THR A 198 12.49 1.44 18.44
C THR A 198 11.64 0.47 19.25
N ALA A 199 10.31 0.49 19.07
CA ALA A 199 9.39 -0.43 19.72
C ALA A 199 9.77 -1.90 19.47
N LEU A 200 9.94 -2.30 18.21
CA LEU A 200 10.28 -3.69 17.86
C LEU A 200 11.64 -4.13 18.42
N ARG A 201 12.64 -3.24 18.45
CA ARG A 201 13.96 -3.55 19.04
C ARG A 201 13.85 -3.93 20.51
N ASP A 202 13.05 -3.17 21.27
CA ASP A 202 12.94 -3.31 22.73
C ASP A 202 11.80 -4.27 23.15
N MET A 203 11.01 -4.76 22.19
CA MET A 203 9.89 -5.67 22.40
C MET A 203 10.36 -7.10 22.73
N PRO A 204 9.71 -7.81 23.68
CA PRO A 204 9.98 -9.21 23.95
C PRO A 204 9.88 -10.09 22.68
N ARG A 205 10.75 -11.10 22.55
CA ARG A 205 10.87 -11.91 21.32
C ARG A 205 9.53 -12.45 20.83
N ASP A 206 8.74 -13.08 21.71
CA ASP A 206 7.48 -13.72 21.33
C ASP A 206 6.40 -12.69 20.93
N GLU A 207 6.44 -11.50 21.52
CA GLU A 207 5.57 -10.40 21.13
C GLU A 207 5.98 -9.85 19.76
N ARG A 208 7.29 -9.62 19.56
CA ARG A 208 7.84 -9.18 18.27
C ARG A 208 7.49 -10.15 17.15
N CYS A 209 7.66 -11.46 17.37
CA CYS A 209 7.29 -12.50 16.42
C CYS A 209 5.81 -12.43 16.00
N ARG A 210 4.90 -12.16 16.95
CA ARG A 210 3.47 -12.04 16.66
C ARG A 210 3.10 -10.75 15.96
N TRP A 211 3.85 -9.67 16.19
CA TRP A 211 3.60 -8.36 15.60
C TRP A 211 4.13 -8.24 14.18
N THR A 212 5.29 -8.82 13.89
CA THR A 212 5.85 -8.82 12.54
C THR A 212 5.22 -9.89 11.64
N ASP A 213 4.45 -10.82 12.22
CA ASP A 213 3.84 -11.90 11.46
C ASP A 213 2.88 -11.41 10.37
N VAL A 214 3.24 -11.64 9.11
CA VAL A 214 2.44 -11.27 7.93
C VAL A 214 1.57 -12.42 7.39
N SER A 215 1.51 -13.56 8.10
CA SER A 215 0.83 -14.77 7.62
C SER A 215 -0.64 -14.54 7.23
N LEU A 216 -1.33 -13.66 7.95
CA LEU A 216 -2.75 -13.33 7.73
C LEU A 216 -2.98 -12.49 6.47
N LEU A 217 -1.95 -11.79 6.00
CA LEU A 217 -2.03 -10.90 4.84
C LEU A 217 -1.73 -11.62 3.52
N LEU A 218 -0.99 -12.72 3.59
CA LEU A 218 -0.51 -13.46 2.42
C LEU A 218 -1.50 -14.56 2.02
N ASP A 219 -1.56 -14.83 0.72
CA ASP A 219 -2.19 -16.00 0.14
C ASP A 219 -1.24 -16.74 -0.83
N GLY A 220 -1.79 -17.73 -1.53
CA GLY A 220 -1.11 -18.40 -2.63
C GLY A 220 0.26 -18.99 -2.26
N GLU A 221 1.24 -18.74 -3.12
CA GLU A 221 2.59 -19.28 -3.00
C GLU A 221 3.42 -18.61 -1.90
N LEU A 222 3.34 -17.28 -1.77
CA LEU A 222 4.05 -16.54 -0.74
C LEU A 222 3.63 -17.00 0.66
N ALA A 223 2.33 -17.21 0.90
CA ALA A 223 1.85 -17.75 2.17
C ALA A 223 2.37 -19.17 2.48
N ARG A 224 2.56 -20.02 1.46
CA ARG A 224 3.14 -21.37 1.65
C ARG A 224 4.62 -21.30 2.01
N ARG A 225 5.38 -20.41 1.36
CA ARG A 225 6.81 -20.19 1.63
C ARG A 225 7.02 -19.62 3.02
N TYR A 226 6.32 -18.53 3.33
CA TYR A 226 6.44 -17.80 4.58
C TYR A 226 6.10 -18.65 5.81
N ARG A 227 5.05 -19.49 5.74
CA ARG A 227 4.69 -20.39 6.86
C ARG A 227 5.75 -21.42 7.24
N ARG A 228 6.72 -21.71 6.36
CA ARG A 228 7.83 -22.62 6.64
C ARG A 228 9.00 -21.94 7.35
N LEU A 229 9.02 -20.61 7.37
CA LEU A 229 10.08 -19.84 8.02
C LEU A 229 9.80 -19.73 9.53
N PRO A 230 10.73 -20.16 10.39
CA PRO A 230 10.67 -19.83 11.82
C PRO A 230 10.85 -18.33 12.00
N CYS A 231 10.40 -17.80 13.15
CA CYS A 231 10.32 -16.35 13.38
C CYS A 231 11.64 -15.61 13.11
N ASP A 232 12.76 -16.19 13.53
CA ASP A 232 14.11 -15.66 13.39
C ASP A 232 14.63 -15.62 11.94
N GLU A 233 14.03 -16.37 11.03
CA GLU A 233 14.40 -16.40 9.60
C GLU A 233 13.48 -15.52 8.73
N ARG A 234 12.41 -14.94 9.29
CA ARG A 234 11.42 -14.16 8.52
C ARG A 234 11.89 -12.76 8.13
N GLY A 235 12.89 -12.21 8.81
CA GLY A 235 13.26 -10.79 8.68
C GLY A 235 13.55 -10.37 7.24
N ALA A 236 14.34 -11.14 6.49
CA ALA A 236 14.65 -10.82 5.09
C ALA A 236 13.41 -10.91 4.17
N PHE A 237 12.50 -11.85 4.44
CA PHE A 237 11.25 -11.98 3.70
C PHE A 237 10.35 -10.76 3.97
N GLU A 238 10.17 -10.40 5.23
CA GLU A 238 9.33 -9.28 5.65
C GLU A 238 9.88 -7.94 5.15
N GLU A 239 11.20 -7.72 5.22
CA GLU A 239 11.87 -6.52 4.70
C GLU A 239 11.60 -6.33 3.21
N ARG A 240 11.80 -7.38 2.41
CA ARG A 240 11.52 -7.36 0.97
C ARG A 240 10.03 -7.19 0.68
N LEU A 241 9.16 -7.89 1.41
CA LEU A 241 7.70 -7.76 1.25
C LEU A 241 7.27 -6.31 1.46
N TRP A 242 7.72 -5.68 2.56
CA TRP A 242 7.35 -4.31 2.88
C TRP A 242 7.93 -3.32 1.89
N TRP A 243 9.19 -3.46 1.48
CA TRP A 243 9.78 -2.66 0.41
C TRP A 243 8.92 -2.71 -0.86
N LEU A 244 8.51 -3.88 -1.32
CA LEU A 244 7.67 -4.00 -2.52
C LEU A 244 6.25 -3.45 -2.31
N ALA A 245 5.71 -3.59 -1.10
CA ALA A 245 4.36 -3.19 -0.76
C ALA A 245 4.17 -1.68 -0.52
N GLN A 246 5.25 -0.89 -0.50
CA GLN A 246 5.14 0.56 -0.31
C GLN A 246 4.36 1.19 -1.49
N PRO A 247 3.21 1.85 -1.25
CA PRO A 247 2.40 2.48 -2.29
C PRO A 247 3.15 3.56 -3.08
N LEU A 248 3.87 4.45 -2.40
CA LEU A 248 4.64 5.52 -3.02
C LEU A 248 6.07 5.52 -2.48
N TYR A 249 7.07 5.27 -3.33
CA TYR A 249 8.47 5.33 -2.94
C TYR A 249 8.98 6.77 -2.77
N SER A 250 8.29 7.74 -3.37
CA SER A 250 8.63 9.16 -3.19
C SER A 250 8.27 9.69 -1.80
N LEU A 251 7.34 9.02 -1.11
CA LEU A 251 6.86 9.38 0.22
C LEU A 251 7.85 8.93 1.32
N PRO A 252 8.25 9.81 2.25
CA PRO A 252 9.13 9.43 3.35
C PRO A 252 8.49 8.41 4.30
N GLY A 253 9.16 7.27 4.48
CA GLY A 253 8.70 6.17 5.33
C GLY A 253 7.74 5.23 4.58
N ASN A 254 7.71 3.97 5.04
CA ASN A 254 6.85 2.95 4.46
C ASN A 254 5.50 2.93 5.18
N ASP A 255 4.53 3.65 4.63
CA ASP A 255 3.16 3.77 5.14
C ASP A 255 2.45 2.42 5.20
N ARG A 256 2.67 1.49 4.25
CA ARG A 256 2.05 0.16 4.31
C ARG A 256 2.61 -0.70 5.45
N ARG A 257 3.92 -0.63 5.72
CA ARG A 257 4.55 -1.30 6.88
C ARG A 257 4.08 -0.68 8.19
N THR A 258 4.08 0.65 8.29
CA THR A 258 3.63 1.34 9.51
C THR A 258 2.14 1.15 9.76
N GLU A 259 1.32 0.98 8.71
CA GLU A 259 -0.09 0.59 8.84
C GLU A 259 -0.22 -0.80 9.49
N HIS A 260 0.56 -1.79 9.06
CA HIS A 260 0.53 -3.12 9.68
C HIS A 260 0.87 -3.06 11.18
N LEU A 261 1.89 -2.29 11.54
CA LEU A 261 2.32 -2.11 12.94
C LEU A 261 1.32 -1.26 13.74
N ALA A 262 0.67 -0.28 13.12
CA ALA A 262 -0.43 0.48 13.70
C ALA A 262 -1.63 -0.41 13.99
N ARG A 263 -1.99 -1.31 13.06
CA ARG A 263 -3.03 -2.33 13.26
C ARG A 263 -2.66 -3.31 14.37
N ALA A 264 -1.42 -3.78 14.43
CA ALA A 264 -0.95 -4.64 15.52
C ALA A 264 -1.04 -3.93 16.88
N THR A 265 -0.70 -2.65 16.92
CA THR A 265 -0.84 -1.79 18.11
C THR A 265 -2.31 -1.65 18.51
N MET A 266 -3.20 -1.31 17.57
CA MET A 266 -4.63 -1.19 17.84
C MET A 266 -5.23 -2.53 18.31
N ALA A 267 -4.84 -3.65 17.70
CA ALA A 267 -5.24 -4.99 18.16
C ALA A 267 -4.82 -5.26 19.61
N ARG A 268 -3.61 -4.83 20.01
CA ARG A 268 -3.16 -4.92 21.41
C ARG A 268 -3.98 -4.03 22.35
N ILE A 269 -4.33 -2.81 21.92
CA ILE A 269 -5.20 -1.91 22.69
C ILE A 269 -6.59 -2.54 22.89
N GLU A 270 -7.14 -3.19 21.85
CA GLU A 270 -8.50 -3.72 21.88
C GLU A 270 -8.64 -5.07 22.59
N GLN A 271 -7.56 -5.85 22.70
CA GLN A 271 -7.57 -7.21 23.28
C GLN A 271 -8.24 -7.30 24.65
N ASP A 272 -8.04 -6.29 25.51
CA ASP A 272 -8.56 -6.25 26.88
C ASP A 272 -9.62 -5.15 27.08
N ALA A 273 -10.23 -4.66 26.00
CA ALA A 273 -11.22 -3.59 26.00
C ALA A 273 -12.64 -4.12 25.75
N ARG A 274 -13.67 -3.36 26.20
CA ARG A 274 -15.03 -3.60 25.72
C ARG A 274 -15.12 -3.23 24.24
N SER A 275 -15.77 -4.10 23.47
CA SER A 275 -16.00 -3.94 22.04
C SER A 275 -17.42 -3.45 21.77
N PRO A 276 -17.63 -2.60 20.73
CA PRO A 276 -18.96 -2.18 20.30
C PRO A 276 -19.83 -3.36 19.81
N PHE A 277 -19.22 -4.49 19.46
CA PHE A 277 -19.91 -5.73 19.12
C PHE A 277 -20.48 -6.49 20.34
N ALA A 278 -20.22 -6.02 21.57
CA ALA A 278 -20.64 -6.65 22.82
C ALA A 278 -20.24 -8.13 22.98
N MET A 279 -19.09 -8.48 22.40
CA MET A 279 -18.47 -9.79 22.51
C MET A 279 -17.04 -9.68 23.03
N SER A 280 -16.51 -10.79 23.55
CA SER A 280 -15.11 -10.87 23.92
C SER A 280 -14.21 -10.79 22.68
N TRP A 281 -13.06 -10.14 22.83
CA TRP A 281 -11.99 -10.19 21.85
C TRP A 281 -11.61 -11.64 21.53
N GLY A 282 -11.23 -11.88 20.28
CA GLY A 282 -10.80 -13.19 19.79
C GLY A 282 -9.91 -13.06 18.57
N ASP A 283 -9.33 -14.18 18.13
CA ASP A 283 -8.42 -14.23 16.98
C ASP A 283 -9.09 -13.74 15.70
N ASP A 284 -10.40 -13.91 15.57
CA ASP A 284 -11.19 -13.40 14.45
C ASP A 284 -11.23 -11.87 14.39
N MET A 285 -11.41 -11.19 15.52
CA MET A 285 -11.32 -9.73 15.60
C MET A 285 -9.91 -9.24 15.28
N ARG A 286 -8.89 -9.94 15.79
CA ARG A 286 -7.49 -9.64 15.47
C ARG A 286 -7.24 -9.79 13.96
N GLU A 287 -7.69 -10.88 13.36
CA GLU A 287 -7.51 -11.14 11.93
C GLU A 287 -8.22 -10.09 11.07
N THR A 288 -9.49 -9.77 11.36
CA THR A 288 -10.23 -8.72 10.66
C THR A 288 -9.50 -7.38 10.74
N LEU A 289 -9.05 -6.99 11.95
CA LEU A 289 -8.33 -5.73 12.16
C LEU A 289 -7.01 -5.70 11.38
N LEU A 290 -6.21 -6.77 11.42
CA LEU A 290 -4.94 -6.83 10.70
C LEU A 290 -5.12 -6.80 9.18
N ARG A 291 -6.15 -7.49 8.64
CA ARG A 291 -6.40 -7.58 7.19
C ARG A 291 -7.03 -6.30 6.62
N TYR A 292 -7.96 -5.68 7.33
CA TYR A 292 -8.80 -4.60 6.78
C TYR A 292 -8.73 -3.27 7.54
N GLY A 293 -8.05 -3.22 8.69
CA GLY A 293 -7.95 -2.05 9.53
C GLY A 293 -9.03 -2.01 10.61
N TRP A 294 -8.94 -1.00 11.49
CA TRP A 294 -10.01 -0.74 12.46
C TRP A 294 -11.16 0.03 11.79
N PRO A 295 -12.40 -0.12 12.26
CA PRO A 295 -13.56 0.53 11.63
C PRO A 295 -13.46 2.06 11.64
N ALA A 296 -13.84 2.69 10.52
CA ALA A 296 -14.03 4.13 10.43
C ALA A 296 -15.33 4.57 11.11
N TYR A 297 -16.39 3.76 11.01
CA TYR A 297 -17.66 3.98 11.69
C TYR A 297 -18.42 2.66 11.93
N TRP A 298 -19.49 2.74 12.69
CA TRP A 298 -20.38 1.62 12.98
C TRP A 298 -21.83 2.01 12.71
N THR A 299 -22.63 1.05 12.25
CA THR A 299 -24.08 1.18 12.19
C THR A 299 -24.75 0.05 12.96
N GLN A 300 -26.00 0.27 13.36
CA GLN A 300 -26.81 -0.76 13.97
C GLN A 300 -28.01 -1.12 13.09
N GLN A 301 -28.42 -2.39 13.18
CA GLN A 301 -29.69 -2.85 12.68
C GLN A 301 -30.59 -3.23 13.87
N PRO A 302 -31.85 -2.76 13.91
CA PRO A 302 -32.79 -3.18 14.94
C PRO A 302 -33.01 -4.69 14.82
N SER A 303 -33.08 -5.38 15.96
CA SER A 303 -33.40 -6.80 15.99
C SER A 303 -34.76 -7.04 15.31
N ARG A 304 -34.80 -8.00 14.37
CA ARG A 304 -36.04 -8.43 13.70
C ARG A 304 -36.81 -9.50 14.50
N SER A 305 -36.24 -9.99 15.60
CA SER A 305 -36.81 -11.07 16.40
C SER A 305 -37.35 -10.55 17.71
N ILE A 306 -38.61 -10.87 18.01
CA ILE A 306 -39.26 -10.61 19.30
C ILE A 306 -38.49 -11.42 20.36
N GLY A 307 -37.77 -10.74 21.25
CA GLY A 307 -37.00 -11.35 22.35
C GLY A 307 -35.49 -11.13 22.33
N LEU A 308 -34.91 -10.67 21.21
CA LEU A 308 -33.51 -10.19 21.16
C LEU A 308 -33.49 -8.69 21.43
N THR A 309 -33.11 -8.30 22.65
CA THR A 309 -33.10 -6.91 23.14
C THR A 309 -31.95 -6.07 22.58
N GLU A 310 -30.96 -6.73 21.99
CA GLU A 310 -29.64 -6.16 21.73
C GLU A 310 -29.44 -5.87 20.23
N PRO A 311 -29.03 -4.65 19.83
CA PRO A 311 -28.87 -4.30 18.42
C PRO A 311 -27.70 -5.03 17.78
N LEU A 312 -27.86 -5.40 16.51
CA LEU A 312 -26.81 -5.99 15.70
C LEU A 312 -25.93 -4.88 15.14
N VAL A 313 -24.64 -4.93 15.46
CA VAL A 313 -23.66 -3.90 15.05
C VAL A 313 -22.90 -4.37 13.82
N THR A 314 -22.74 -3.47 12.86
CA THR A 314 -21.95 -3.63 11.64
C THR A 314 -20.81 -2.62 11.69
N SER A 315 -19.57 -3.07 11.47
CA SER A 315 -18.44 -2.16 11.23
C SER A 315 -18.32 -1.82 9.76
N HIS A 316 -17.78 -0.63 9.50
CA HIS A 316 -17.43 -0.14 8.19
C HIS A 316 -15.99 0.33 8.24
N GLU A 317 -15.12 -0.38 7.56
CA GLU A 317 -13.69 -0.12 7.48
C GLU A 317 -13.40 1.13 6.61
N PRO A 318 -12.21 1.73 6.69
CA PRO A 318 -11.89 2.95 5.94
C PRO A 318 -11.84 2.71 4.43
N GLU A 319 -12.41 3.63 3.66
CA GLU A 319 -12.55 3.50 2.21
C GLU A 319 -12.34 4.80 1.46
N PRO A 320 -11.90 4.74 0.19
CA PRO A 320 -11.57 3.53 -0.57
C PRO A 320 -10.25 2.88 -0.11
N ALA A 321 -10.15 1.57 -0.28
CA ALA A 321 -9.00 0.77 0.16
C ALA A 321 -8.44 -0.09 -0.99
N PHE A 322 -7.13 -0.30 -0.99
CA PHE A 322 -6.38 -0.89 -2.10
C PHE A 322 -5.49 -2.05 -1.63
N HIS A 323 -5.13 -2.92 -2.55
CA HIS A 323 -4.19 -4.01 -2.33
C HIS A 323 -2.79 -3.58 -2.78
N PHE A 324 -1.75 -3.82 -1.97
CA PHE A 324 -0.39 -3.40 -2.33
C PHE A 324 0.66 -4.51 -2.22
N LEU A 325 0.32 -5.68 -1.68
CA LEU A 325 1.29 -6.77 -1.59
C LEU A 325 1.61 -7.33 -2.99
N PRO A 326 2.88 -7.67 -3.26
CA PRO A 326 3.26 -8.27 -4.53
C PRO A 326 2.76 -9.72 -4.63
N ASP A 327 2.57 -10.20 -5.86
CA ASP A 327 2.51 -11.63 -6.13
C ASP A 327 3.89 -12.31 -6.04
N ALA A 328 3.92 -13.63 -6.16
CA ALA A 328 5.16 -14.41 -6.06
C ALA A 328 6.20 -14.04 -7.14
N GLY A 329 5.79 -13.78 -8.37
CA GLY A 329 6.71 -13.46 -9.47
C GLY A 329 7.35 -12.09 -9.29
N ALA A 330 6.55 -11.09 -8.94
CA ALA A 330 7.03 -9.75 -8.61
C ALA A 330 7.89 -9.73 -7.33
N PHE A 331 7.60 -10.60 -6.35
CA PHE A 331 8.43 -10.78 -5.17
C PHE A 331 9.82 -11.33 -5.50
N ASP A 332 9.88 -12.37 -6.33
CA ASP A 332 11.14 -13.05 -6.64
C ASP A 332 12.03 -12.25 -7.59
N ASP A 333 11.44 -11.64 -8.63
CA ASP A 333 12.18 -10.88 -9.64
C ASP A 333 11.50 -9.54 -9.99
N PRO A 334 11.54 -8.55 -9.08
CA PRO A 334 10.88 -7.26 -9.27
C PRO A 334 11.43 -6.49 -10.46
N GLY A 335 12.72 -6.67 -10.79
CA GLY A 335 13.37 -6.04 -11.94
C GLY A 335 12.89 -6.52 -13.31
N SER A 336 12.07 -7.57 -13.32
CA SER A 336 11.50 -8.19 -14.52
C SER A 336 9.98 -8.23 -14.50
N SER A 337 9.38 -7.67 -13.45
CA SER A 337 7.94 -7.58 -13.27
C SER A 337 7.30 -6.65 -14.30
N HIS A 338 6.04 -6.91 -14.66
CA HIS A 338 5.24 -6.06 -15.54
C HIS A 338 4.23 -5.23 -14.73
N ALA A 339 3.61 -4.24 -15.37
CA ALA A 339 2.73 -3.28 -14.70
C ALA A 339 1.52 -3.93 -14.04
N GLU A 340 0.99 -5.00 -14.64
CA GLU A 340 -0.14 -5.77 -14.13
C GLU A 340 0.09 -6.35 -12.73
N HIS A 341 1.33 -6.73 -12.38
CA HIS A 341 1.69 -7.26 -11.06
C HIS A 341 1.60 -6.21 -9.94
N TRP A 342 1.46 -4.92 -10.29
CA TRP A 342 1.48 -3.80 -9.35
C TRP A 342 0.16 -3.03 -9.31
N THR A 343 -0.92 -3.66 -9.80
CA THR A 343 -2.25 -3.05 -9.87
C THR A 343 -2.89 -2.99 -8.47
N PRO A 344 -3.22 -1.80 -7.93
CA PRO A 344 -3.79 -1.70 -6.59
C PRO A 344 -5.23 -2.24 -6.48
N ALA A 345 -5.91 -2.35 -7.62
CA ALA A 345 -7.23 -2.93 -7.74
C ALA A 345 -7.09 -4.46 -7.90
N ALA A 346 -7.28 -5.18 -6.81
CA ALA A 346 -7.42 -6.63 -6.82
C ALA A 346 -8.87 -7.02 -6.49
N PRO A 347 -9.48 -7.98 -7.20
CA PRO A 347 -10.81 -8.47 -6.87
C PRO A 347 -10.76 -9.24 -5.54
N ARG A 348 -11.59 -8.83 -4.57
CA ARG A 348 -11.74 -9.46 -3.25
C ARG A 348 -10.39 -9.84 -2.58
N PRO A 349 -9.47 -8.87 -2.42
CA PRO A 349 -8.12 -9.15 -1.96
C PRO A 349 -8.11 -9.54 -0.49
N ARG A 350 -7.18 -10.42 -0.12
CA ARG A 350 -7.05 -10.92 1.25
C ARG A 350 -6.84 -9.81 2.29
N GLU A 351 -6.22 -8.71 1.89
CA GLU A 351 -5.99 -7.53 2.71
C GLU A 351 -6.24 -6.26 1.90
N ARG A 352 -6.56 -5.16 2.60
CA ARG A 352 -6.64 -3.83 1.99
C ARG A 352 -6.07 -2.77 2.92
N TYR A 353 -5.58 -1.69 2.30
CA TYR A 353 -5.10 -0.49 2.97
C TYR A 353 -5.72 0.78 2.35
N ALA A 354 -6.24 1.66 3.19
CA ALA A 354 -6.81 2.96 2.80
C ALA A 354 -5.85 4.10 3.22
N PRO A 355 -4.89 4.49 2.37
CA PRO A 355 -3.99 5.60 2.67
C PRO A 355 -4.74 6.93 2.78
N ALA A 356 -4.46 7.70 3.84
CA ALA A 356 -5.11 8.98 4.07
C ALA A 356 -4.92 9.99 2.91
N TYR A 357 -3.80 9.92 2.20
CA TYR A 357 -3.47 10.83 1.10
C TYR A 357 -4.12 10.46 -0.25
N ALA A 358 -4.79 9.30 -0.38
CA ALA A 358 -5.35 8.87 -1.65
C ALA A 358 -6.74 8.24 -1.54
N THR A 359 -7.68 8.78 -2.31
CA THR A 359 -9.01 8.22 -2.57
C THR A 359 -9.07 7.51 -3.93
N ALA A 360 -7.99 7.53 -4.71
CA ALA A 360 -7.90 6.79 -5.96
C ALA A 360 -6.45 6.50 -6.31
N PHE A 361 -6.21 5.30 -6.84
CA PHE A 361 -4.97 4.92 -7.52
C PHE A 361 -5.29 4.55 -8.97
N ALA A 362 -4.90 5.41 -9.89
CA ALA A 362 -5.08 5.21 -11.32
C ALA A 362 -3.79 4.66 -11.97
N PRO A 363 -3.90 3.86 -13.05
CA PRO A 363 -2.76 3.64 -13.94
C PRO A 363 -2.33 4.98 -14.54
N LEU A 364 -1.03 5.19 -14.67
CA LEU A 364 -0.47 6.39 -15.31
C LEU A 364 -0.17 6.09 -16.78
N GLU A 365 -0.75 6.86 -17.69
CA GLU A 365 -0.35 6.86 -19.10
C GLU A 365 1.02 7.55 -19.23
N HIS A 366 1.98 6.83 -19.81
CA HIS A 366 3.38 7.25 -19.82
C HIS A 366 4.17 6.57 -20.94
N GLN A 367 5.40 7.03 -21.13
CA GLN A 367 6.45 6.34 -21.89
C GLN A 367 7.73 6.35 -21.06
N VAL A 368 8.47 5.23 -21.06
CA VAL A 368 9.83 5.14 -20.52
C VAL A 368 10.80 4.61 -21.58
N ALA A 369 11.99 5.21 -21.66
CA ALA A 369 13.09 4.78 -22.54
C ALA A 369 14.44 4.85 -21.81
N LEU A 370 15.28 3.84 -22.02
CA LEU A 370 16.58 3.68 -21.37
C LEU A 370 17.74 3.98 -22.34
N PHE A 371 18.68 4.82 -21.90
CA PHE A 371 19.83 5.27 -22.69
C PHE A 371 21.16 5.03 -21.96
N ARG A 372 22.04 4.21 -22.55
CA ARG A 372 23.33 3.84 -21.94
C ARG A 372 24.27 5.04 -21.81
N ARG A 373 24.97 5.16 -20.68
CA ARG A 373 26.00 6.16 -20.39
C ARG A 373 27.19 5.49 -19.69
N GLY A 374 28.07 4.84 -20.46
CA GLY A 374 29.21 4.13 -19.89
C GLY A 374 28.76 2.98 -18.97
N ASP A 375 29.04 3.12 -17.67
CA ASP A 375 28.68 2.21 -16.56
C ASP A 375 27.29 2.50 -15.95
N SER A 376 26.59 3.49 -16.50
CA SER A 376 25.30 3.97 -16.03
C SER A 376 24.27 4.01 -17.16
N CYS A 377 23.02 4.31 -16.80
CA CYS A 377 21.90 4.43 -17.71
C CYS A 377 21.08 5.66 -17.34
N LEU A 378 20.66 6.44 -18.34
CA LEU A 378 19.60 7.43 -18.19
C LEU A 378 18.27 6.74 -18.42
N VAL A 379 17.37 6.89 -17.46
CA VAL A 379 15.97 6.51 -17.58
C VAL A 379 15.19 7.78 -17.87
N VAL A 380 14.65 7.88 -19.09
CA VAL A 380 13.79 8.98 -19.51
C VAL A 380 12.35 8.52 -19.37
N ALA A 381 11.59 9.15 -18.48
CA ALA A 381 10.17 8.92 -18.34
C ALA A 381 9.39 10.19 -18.71
N ALA A 382 8.28 10.03 -19.41
CA ALA A 382 7.41 11.12 -19.79
C ALA A 382 5.96 10.70 -19.58
N TYR A 383 5.10 11.65 -19.23
CA TYR A 383 3.68 11.42 -19.01
C TYR A 383 2.86 12.53 -19.68
N ASP A 384 1.62 12.22 -20.03
CA ASP A 384 0.63 13.20 -20.48
C ASP A 384 -0.71 12.88 -19.83
N VAL A 385 -1.12 13.74 -18.91
CA VAL A 385 -2.40 13.66 -18.20
C VAL A 385 -3.28 14.87 -18.53
N SER A 386 -3.03 15.52 -19.66
CA SER A 386 -3.78 16.72 -20.08
C SER A 386 -5.27 16.42 -20.32
N ASP A 387 -5.58 15.20 -20.76
CA ASP A 387 -6.94 14.73 -21.01
C ASP A 387 -7.60 14.12 -19.74
N ASP A 388 -6.87 13.98 -18.63
CA ASP A 388 -7.41 13.44 -17.37
C ASP A 388 -8.01 14.56 -16.51
N THR A 389 -9.33 14.58 -16.33
CA THR A 389 -10.02 15.62 -15.54
C THR A 389 -9.59 15.72 -14.06
N LEU A 390 -9.03 14.66 -13.47
CA LEU A 390 -8.58 14.62 -12.07
C LEU A 390 -7.15 15.17 -11.94
N PHE A 391 -6.35 15.02 -13.00
CA PHE A 391 -5.00 15.57 -13.10
C PHE A 391 -4.88 16.69 -14.14
N GLY A 392 -6.00 17.24 -14.61
CA GLY A 392 -6.07 18.23 -15.69
C GLY A 392 -5.77 19.65 -15.20
N GLU A 393 -5.97 20.66 -16.06
CA GLU A 393 -5.59 22.06 -15.82
C GLU A 393 -5.92 22.57 -14.40
N GLY A 394 -4.98 23.31 -13.81
CA GLY A 394 -5.12 23.86 -12.46
C GLY A 394 -4.87 22.89 -11.30
N ALA A 395 -4.61 21.60 -11.54
CA ALA A 395 -4.11 20.69 -10.51
C ALA A 395 -2.63 20.96 -10.20
N ALA A 396 -2.30 21.24 -8.93
CA ALA A 396 -0.92 21.09 -8.45
C ALA A 396 -0.57 19.59 -8.45
N ARG A 397 0.57 19.25 -9.06
CA ARG A 397 1.02 17.87 -9.24
C ARG A 397 2.43 17.74 -8.73
N ASP A 398 2.66 16.79 -7.84
CA ASP A 398 4.01 16.37 -7.49
C ASP A 398 4.32 15.09 -8.26
N VAL A 399 5.45 15.09 -8.97
CA VAL A 399 5.88 13.96 -9.78
C VAL A 399 7.19 13.43 -9.26
N ALA A 400 7.31 12.11 -9.21
CA ALA A 400 8.57 11.48 -8.89
C ALA A 400 8.84 10.31 -9.84
N LEU A 401 10.08 10.22 -10.30
CA LEU A 401 10.64 9.04 -10.95
C LEU A 401 11.56 8.37 -9.94
N VAL A 402 11.18 7.17 -9.51
CA VAL A 402 11.91 6.38 -8.53
C VAL A 402 12.47 5.13 -9.16
N LEU A 403 13.76 4.87 -8.95
CA LEU A 403 14.44 3.66 -9.37
C LEU A 403 15.06 2.99 -8.15
N ALA A 404 14.55 1.81 -7.81
CA ALA A 404 14.99 1.04 -6.65
C ALA A 404 15.60 -0.30 -7.08
N ARG A 405 16.81 -0.60 -6.62
CA ARG A 405 17.50 -1.85 -6.96
C ARG A 405 16.98 -3.03 -6.12
N ASP A 406 16.89 -2.82 -4.82
CA ASP A 406 16.56 -3.82 -3.81
C ASP A 406 16.13 -3.11 -2.51
N GLU A 407 15.73 -3.89 -1.52
CA GLU A 407 15.29 -3.40 -0.22
C GLU A 407 16.40 -2.79 0.65
N ARG A 408 17.68 -2.94 0.26
CA ARG A 408 18.85 -2.55 1.07
C ARG A 408 19.54 -1.30 0.54
N SER A 409 19.33 -0.97 -0.72
CA SER A 409 19.95 0.16 -1.42
C SER A 409 19.05 1.38 -1.39
N ALA A 410 19.64 2.56 -1.17
CA ALA A 410 18.89 3.81 -1.32
C ALA A 410 18.40 3.97 -2.77
N PRO A 411 17.10 4.25 -3.00
CA PRO A 411 16.59 4.46 -4.34
C PRO A 411 17.08 5.80 -4.92
N VAL A 412 17.23 5.85 -6.24
CA VAL A 412 17.38 7.12 -6.96
C VAL A 412 15.99 7.72 -7.13
N ILE A 413 15.79 8.95 -6.65
CA ILE A 413 14.51 9.64 -6.71
C ILE A 413 14.70 11.02 -7.31
N GLU A 414 14.18 11.21 -8.52
CA GLU A 414 14.04 12.52 -9.15
C GLU A 414 12.65 13.06 -8.88
N ARG A 415 12.55 14.33 -8.45
CA ARG A 415 11.28 14.98 -8.10
C ARG A 415 11.03 16.22 -8.96
N ARG A 416 9.77 16.43 -9.31
CA ARG A 416 9.25 17.63 -9.97
C ARG A 416 8.03 18.11 -9.19
N PRO A 417 8.20 19.01 -8.22
CA PRO A 417 7.06 19.62 -7.55
C PRO A 417 6.34 20.57 -8.51
N ALA A 418 5.03 20.70 -8.33
CA ALA A 418 4.18 21.58 -9.15
C ALA A 418 4.35 21.41 -10.68
N ALA A 419 4.47 20.17 -11.15
CA ALA A 419 4.70 19.87 -12.56
C ALA A 419 3.48 20.16 -13.45
N SER A 420 3.76 20.37 -14.74
CA SER A 420 2.74 20.52 -15.79
C SER A 420 1.94 19.24 -16.03
N SER A 421 0.83 19.34 -16.77
CA SER A 421 0.01 18.18 -17.17
C SER A 421 0.73 17.22 -18.11
N ARG A 422 1.82 17.68 -18.73
CA ARG A 422 2.76 16.88 -19.51
C ARG A 422 4.17 17.32 -19.15
N ASP A 423 5.05 16.38 -18.87
CA ASP A 423 6.45 16.68 -18.55
C ASP A 423 7.35 15.47 -18.80
N VAL A 424 8.65 15.70 -18.77
CA VAL A 424 9.71 14.71 -18.90
C VAL A 424 10.59 14.76 -17.66
N ILE A 425 10.84 13.59 -17.10
CA ILE A 425 11.71 13.41 -15.95
C ILE A 425 12.79 12.40 -16.29
N VAL A 426 14.04 12.73 -15.96
CA VAL A 426 15.21 11.93 -16.31
C VAL A 426 16.00 11.63 -15.05
N ALA A 427 16.28 10.35 -14.82
CA ALA A 427 17.11 9.89 -13.71
C ALA A 427 18.33 9.13 -14.23
N LYS A 428 19.45 9.21 -13.52
CA LYS A 428 20.65 8.41 -13.80
C LYS A 428 20.79 7.28 -12.79
N VAL A 429 20.94 6.05 -13.27
CA VAL A 429 21.12 4.86 -12.44
C VAL A 429 22.32 4.04 -12.89
N GLY A 430 22.88 3.22 -11.99
CA GLY A 430 23.88 2.23 -12.36
C GLY A 430 23.28 1.08 -13.18
N ALA A 431 24.15 0.23 -13.72
CA ALA A 431 23.74 -0.98 -14.42
C ALA A 431 22.96 -1.98 -13.53
N GLY A 432 22.19 -2.84 -14.20
CA GLY A 432 21.43 -3.92 -13.58
C GLY A 432 19.94 -3.57 -13.36
N PRO A 433 19.13 -4.59 -13.04
CA PRO A 433 17.69 -4.47 -12.89
C PRO A 433 17.30 -3.42 -11.84
N GLN A 434 16.24 -2.66 -12.13
CA GLN A 434 15.63 -1.69 -11.23
C GLN A 434 14.11 -1.95 -11.21
N LEU A 435 13.48 -1.78 -10.05
CA LEU A 435 12.06 -1.54 -9.96
C LEU A 435 11.83 -0.03 -10.17
N MET A 436 11.17 0.34 -11.26
CA MET A 436 10.82 1.72 -11.56
C MET A 436 9.42 2.03 -11.05
N SER A 437 9.23 3.20 -10.45
CA SER A 437 7.95 3.75 -10.05
C SER A 437 7.87 5.21 -10.53
N LEU A 438 6.98 5.49 -11.50
CA LEU A 438 6.61 6.84 -11.89
C LEU A 438 5.33 7.21 -11.15
N GLU A 439 5.42 8.21 -10.29
CA GLU A 439 4.42 8.56 -9.30
C GLU A 439 3.94 9.98 -9.54
N LEU A 440 2.63 10.16 -9.70
CA LEU A 440 1.97 11.44 -9.90
C LEU A 440 0.94 11.65 -8.79
N VAL A 441 1.09 12.71 -7.99
CA VAL A 441 0.25 12.99 -6.82
C VAL A 441 -0.44 14.34 -6.97
N ALA A 442 -1.78 14.32 -6.95
CA ALA A 442 -2.61 15.52 -6.85
C ALA A 442 -3.15 15.63 -5.42
N ALA A 443 -2.33 16.16 -4.50
CA ALA A 443 -2.57 16.14 -3.06
C ALA A 443 -3.93 16.75 -2.65
N ALA A 444 -4.28 17.92 -3.21
CA ALA A 444 -5.54 18.60 -2.90
C ALA A 444 -6.78 17.79 -3.28
N ARG A 445 -6.67 16.94 -4.31
CA ARG A 445 -7.73 16.05 -4.74
C ARG A 445 -7.64 14.68 -4.10
N ARG A 446 -6.55 14.35 -3.38
CA ARG A 446 -6.24 13.00 -2.88
C ARG A 446 -6.27 11.95 -4.00
N HIS A 447 -5.72 12.29 -5.16
CA HIS A 447 -5.64 11.37 -6.30
C HIS A 447 -4.19 11.04 -6.62
N VAL A 448 -3.93 9.75 -6.89
CA VAL A 448 -2.61 9.25 -7.26
C VAL A 448 -2.73 8.50 -8.59
N ALA A 449 -1.81 8.79 -9.51
CA ALA A 449 -1.57 7.94 -10.68
C ALA A 449 -0.17 7.36 -10.58
N ARG A 450 -0.04 6.06 -10.88
CA ARG A 450 1.24 5.35 -10.74
C ARG A 450 1.45 4.38 -11.88
N ALA A 451 2.68 4.33 -12.38
CA ALA A 451 3.20 3.22 -13.17
C ALA A 451 4.37 2.59 -12.41
N ARG A 452 4.31 1.27 -12.19
CA ARG A 452 5.39 0.52 -11.52
C ARG A 452 5.67 -0.77 -12.28
N TYR A 453 6.93 -1.05 -12.58
CA TYR A 453 7.38 -2.30 -13.21
C TYR A 453 8.90 -2.37 -13.23
N GLY A 454 9.42 -3.56 -13.53
CA GLY A 454 10.83 -3.80 -13.72
C GLY A 454 11.37 -3.14 -14.98
N VAL A 455 12.46 -2.39 -14.85
CA VAL A 455 13.25 -1.89 -15.97
C VAL A 455 14.66 -2.43 -15.86
N ARG A 456 15.27 -2.75 -17.00
CA ARG A 456 16.63 -3.30 -17.04
C ARG A 456 17.56 -2.34 -17.78
N PRO A 457 18.18 -1.38 -17.07
CA PRO A 457 19.40 -0.72 -17.51
C PRO A 457 20.33 -1.73 -18.16
N HIS A 458 20.57 -1.54 -19.47
CA HIS A 458 21.32 -2.45 -20.30
C HIS A 458 22.64 -2.83 -19.61
N ASP A 459 22.89 -4.13 -19.53
CA ASP A 459 24.13 -4.69 -19.00
C ASP A 459 25.29 -4.16 -19.86
N THR A 460 26.39 -3.76 -19.23
CA THR A 460 27.52 -3.06 -19.88
C THR A 460 28.38 -4.02 -20.72
N ARG A 461 27.78 -4.97 -21.43
CA ARG A 461 28.51 -5.89 -22.28
C ARG A 461 29.12 -5.14 -23.47
N ASP A 462 30.29 -5.61 -23.88
CA ASP A 462 30.96 -5.16 -25.08
C ASP A 462 30.17 -5.60 -26.32
N GLY A 463 29.99 -4.69 -27.27
CA GLY A 463 29.30 -4.99 -28.53
C GLY A 463 28.35 -3.89 -29.00
N LEU A 464 27.85 -4.08 -30.21
CA LEU A 464 26.84 -3.22 -30.82
C LEU A 464 25.54 -3.31 -30.01
N SER A 465 25.02 -2.17 -29.56
CA SER A 465 23.76 -2.10 -28.80
C SER A 465 22.93 -0.88 -29.17
N LEU A 466 21.61 -0.97 -29.00
CA LEU A 466 20.68 0.14 -29.18
C LEU A 466 20.10 0.57 -27.83
N SER A 467 19.84 1.87 -27.68
CA SER A 467 18.91 2.35 -26.65
C SER A 467 17.49 1.86 -26.94
N ASP A 468 16.60 2.06 -25.98
CA ASP A 468 15.17 2.00 -26.28
C ASP A 468 14.79 3.07 -27.32
N ILE A 469 13.65 2.85 -28.00
CA ILE A 469 13.06 3.82 -28.91
C ILE A 469 12.26 4.84 -28.09
N LEU A 470 12.60 6.11 -28.21
CA LEU A 470 11.90 7.23 -27.58
C LEU A 470 11.01 7.93 -28.60
N LEU A 471 9.71 8.00 -28.33
CA LEU A 471 8.76 8.70 -29.18
C LEU A 471 8.69 10.18 -28.82
N PHE A 472 8.67 11.05 -29.82
CA PHE A 472 8.57 12.50 -29.66
C PHE A 472 7.66 13.12 -30.75
N ASN A 473 7.21 14.35 -30.52
CA ASN A 473 6.50 15.16 -31.51
C ASN A 473 7.53 15.91 -32.35
N PRO A 474 7.73 15.56 -33.62
CA PRO A 474 8.87 16.06 -34.38
C PRO A 474 8.72 17.57 -34.69
N PRO A 475 9.69 18.42 -34.29
CA PRO A 475 9.76 19.80 -34.78
C PRO A 475 10.23 19.82 -36.25
N ASP A 476 10.23 21.00 -36.87
CA ASP A 476 10.62 21.17 -38.29
C ASP A 476 12.04 20.67 -38.58
N SER A 477 12.97 20.88 -37.64
CA SER A 477 14.34 20.39 -37.70
C SER A 477 14.56 19.29 -36.66
N LEU A 478 14.85 18.07 -37.11
CA LEU A 478 14.98 16.93 -36.20
C LEU A 478 16.18 17.07 -35.25
N PRO A 479 15.96 16.98 -33.92
CA PRO A 479 17.05 17.08 -32.97
C PRO A 479 17.99 15.87 -33.07
N THR A 480 19.29 16.12 -33.06
CA THR A 480 20.33 15.07 -33.25
C THR A 480 20.96 14.59 -31.96
N GLU A 481 20.48 15.06 -30.80
CA GLU A 481 20.97 14.67 -29.47
C GLU A 481 19.81 14.45 -28.50
N LEU A 482 19.98 13.54 -27.53
CA LEU A 482 18.93 13.22 -26.56
C LEU A 482 18.43 14.48 -25.82
N ALA A 483 19.35 15.32 -25.34
CA ALA A 483 19.00 16.54 -24.59
C ALA A 483 18.09 17.49 -25.40
N ALA A 484 18.33 17.58 -26.72
CA ALA A 484 17.53 18.41 -27.62
C ALA A 484 16.18 17.75 -28.01
N VAL A 485 16.04 16.43 -27.84
CA VAL A 485 14.76 15.72 -28.02
C VAL A 485 13.84 15.86 -26.82
N LEU A 486 14.38 15.97 -25.59
CA LEU A 486 13.60 15.97 -24.34
C LEU A 486 12.37 16.91 -24.36
N PRO A 487 12.46 18.18 -24.84
CA PRO A 487 11.30 19.08 -24.85
C PRO A 487 10.14 18.62 -25.74
N TYR A 488 10.39 17.70 -26.65
CA TYR A 488 9.42 17.21 -27.64
C TYR A 488 8.89 15.81 -27.32
N VAL A 489 9.42 15.15 -26.29
CA VAL A 489 9.07 13.76 -25.95
C VAL A 489 7.58 13.63 -25.70
N ARG A 490 6.99 12.56 -26.23
CA ARG A 490 5.59 12.23 -25.98
C ARG A 490 5.46 11.59 -24.61
N GLY A 491 4.47 12.03 -23.86
CA GLY A 491 4.06 11.43 -22.61
C GLY A 491 3.24 10.15 -22.75
N SER A 492 3.02 9.66 -23.96
CA SER A 492 2.20 8.47 -24.23
C SER A 492 2.68 7.74 -25.49
N THR A 493 2.51 6.41 -25.49
CA THR A 493 2.67 5.53 -26.65
C THR A 493 1.42 5.44 -27.53
N VAL A 494 0.34 6.12 -27.14
CA VAL A 494 -0.87 6.31 -27.95
C VAL A 494 -0.63 7.45 -28.94
N VAL A 495 -0.87 7.17 -30.22
CA VAL A 495 -0.66 8.07 -31.35
C VAL A 495 -2.00 8.31 -32.05
N ARG A 496 -2.39 9.57 -32.21
CA ARG A 496 -3.55 9.94 -33.05
C ARG A 496 -3.22 9.63 -34.51
N GLY A 497 -4.11 8.93 -35.22
CA GLY A 497 -3.89 8.45 -36.60
C GLY A 497 -3.71 9.50 -37.70
N SER A 498 -3.49 10.78 -37.36
CA SER A 498 -3.12 11.87 -38.28
C SER A 498 -1.75 12.46 -37.99
N ALA A 499 -1.07 12.01 -36.93
CA ALA A 499 0.15 12.63 -36.43
C ALA A 499 1.42 12.01 -37.07
N ARG A 500 2.36 12.88 -37.44
CA ARG A 500 3.77 12.49 -37.59
C ARG A 500 4.33 12.14 -36.22
N VAL A 501 5.11 11.07 -36.14
CA VAL A 501 5.77 10.62 -34.91
C VAL A 501 7.27 10.61 -35.12
N GLY A 502 8.00 11.24 -34.21
CA GLY A 502 9.45 11.16 -34.15
C GLY A 502 9.88 9.92 -33.38
N LEU A 503 10.85 9.18 -33.91
CA LEU A 503 11.54 8.08 -33.27
C LEU A 503 12.98 8.52 -32.99
N PHE A 504 13.44 8.38 -31.75
CA PHE A 504 14.82 8.65 -31.38
C PHE A 504 15.47 7.41 -30.75
N TRP A 505 16.68 7.08 -31.17
CA TRP A 505 17.50 6.03 -30.55
C TRP A 505 18.99 6.39 -30.63
N GLU A 506 19.79 5.73 -29.79
CA GLU A 506 21.25 5.82 -29.80
C GLU A 506 21.85 4.45 -30.10
N ILE A 507 22.92 4.45 -30.89
CA ILE A 507 23.71 3.28 -31.24
C ILE A 507 25.04 3.37 -30.49
N ALA A 508 25.37 2.36 -29.70
CA ALA A 508 26.62 2.27 -28.96
C ALA A 508 27.46 1.08 -29.43
N GLY A 509 28.77 1.13 -29.18
CA GLY A 509 29.70 0.05 -29.55
C GLY A 509 30.07 0.01 -31.03
N LEU A 510 29.94 1.13 -31.74
CA LEU A 510 30.41 1.31 -33.11
C LEU A 510 31.88 1.73 -33.14
N ASP A 511 32.60 1.28 -34.16
CA ASP A 511 33.92 1.82 -34.48
C ASP A 511 33.76 3.10 -35.32
N SER A 512 34.68 4.07 -35.15
CA SER A 512 34.57 5.41 -35.75
C SER A 512 34.50 5.51 -37.29
N ALA A 513 34.71 4.40 -38.00
CA ALA A 513 34.68 4.32 -39.47
C ALA A 513 33.73 3.22 -40.00
N GLU A 514 32.81 2.72 -39.16
CA GLU A 514 31.93 1.60 -39.52
C GLU A 514 30.63 2.08 -40.18
N ALA A 515 30.35 1.61 -41.40
CA ALA A 515 29.04 1.80 -42.03
C ALA A 515 28.00 0.86 -41.38
N THR A 516 26.80 1.37 -41.17
CA THR A 516 25.69 0.62 -40.57
C THR A 516 24.49 0.58 -41.49
N THR A 517 23.85 -0.58 -41.59
CA THR A 517 22.53 -0.72 -42.22
C THR A 517 21.45 -0.68 -41.14
N THR A 518 20.53 0.27 -41.22
CA THR A 518 19.40 0.38 -40.29
C THR A 518 18.11 0.00 -40.99
N VAL A 519 17.31 -0.86 -40.33
CA VAL A 519 15.99 -1.28 -40.77
C VAL A 519 14.96 -0.88 -39.72
N VAL A 520 13.97 -0.09 -40.11
CA VAL A 520 12.82 0.27 -39.26
C VAL A 520 11.58 -0.41 -39.81
N THR A 521 10.93 -1.22 -38.98
CA THR A 521 9.72 -1.97 -39.35
C THR A 521 8.58 -1.62 -38.41
N VAL A 522 7.38 -1.37 -38.94
CA VAL A 522 6.15 -1.21 -38.16
C VAL A 522 5.23 -2.38 -38.47
N LEU A 523 4.97 -3.21 -37.46
CA LEU A 523 4.24 -4.47 -37.57
C LEU A 523 2.95 -4.42 -36.74
N PRO A 524 1.80 -4.90 -37.24
CA PRO A 524 0.62 -5.05 -36.40
C PRO A 524 0.84 -6.12 -35.32
N VAL A 525 0.44 -5.84 -34.08
CA VAL A 525 0.46 -6.81 -32.98
C VAL A 525 -0.86 -7.57 -32.94
N GLY A 526 -0.78 -8.89 -32.68
CA GLY A 526 -1.83 -9.89 -32.88
C GLY A 526 -3.28 -9.44 -32.63
N SER A 527 -4.17 -9.78 -33.57
CA SER A 527 -5.59 -9.50 -33.51
C SER A 527 -6.37 -10.57 -32.73
N GLY A 528 -7.19 -10.14 -31.75
CA GLY A 528 -8.15 -11.01 -31.07
C GLY A 528 -9.09 -11.70 -32.08
N TRP A 529 -9.66 -12.84 -31.70
CA TRP A 529 -10.47 -13.70 -32.60
C TRP A 529 -11.62 -12.93 -33.30
N LEU A 530 -12.26 -11.99 -32.61
CA LEU A 530 -13.31 -11.11 -33.15
C LEU A 530 -12.82 -10.25 -34.33
N ARG A 531 -11.62 -9.68 -34.21
CA ARG A 531 -11.02 -8.85 -35.26
C ARG A 531 -10.61 -9.70 -36.46
N ARG A 532 -10.07 -10.91 -36.23
CA ARG A 532 -9.77 -11.86 -37.31
C ARG A 532 -11.03 -12.25 -38.08
N ALA A 533 -12.15 -12.44 -37.39
CA ALA A 533 -13.45 -12.66 -38.02
C ALA A 533 -13.91 -11.42 -38.83
N ALA A 534 -13.84 -10.21 -38.27
CA ALA A 534 -14.20 -8.98 -38.96
C ALA A 534 -13.32 -8.69 -40.20
N GLU A 535 -12.02 -8.98 -40.13
CA GLU A 535 -11.08 -8.88 -41.27
C GLU A 535 -11.37 -9.94 -42.34
N SER A 536 -11.77 -11.16 -41.95
CA SER A 536 -12.19 -12.21 -42.89
C SER A 536 -13.51 -11.91 -43.60
N LEU A 537 -14.40 -11.17 -42.92
CA LEU A 537 -15.70 -10.73 -43.46
C LEU A 537 -15.63 -9.40 -44.22
N HIS A 538 -14.43 -8.84 -44.45
CA HIS A 538 -14.20 -7.53 -45.09
C HIS A 538 -14.90 -6.34 -44.38
N ILE A 539 -15.28 -6.52 -43.10
CA ILE A 539 -15.88 -5.48 -42.26
C ILE A 539 -14.79 -4.53 -41.72
N ALA A 540 -13.57 -5.04 -41.56
CA ALA A 540 -12.39 -4.26 -41.18
C ALA A 540 -11.24 -4.47 -42.17
N GLY A 541 -10.55 -3.39 -42.56
CA GLY A 541 -9.38 -3.46 -43.45
C GLY A 541 -8.18 -4.18 -42.81
N ARG A 542 -7.40 -4.90 -43.64
CA ARG A 542 -6.13 -5.52 -43.24
C ARG A 542 -5.10 -4.45 -42.84
N ARG A 543 -4.39 -4.68 -41.73
CA ARG A 543 -3.29 -3.80 -41.29
C ARG A 543 -2.04 -4.07 -42.13
N ALA A 544 -1.53 -3.04 -42.83
CA ALA A 544 -0.28 -3.10 -43.57
C ALA A 544 0.94 -2.99 -42.64
N SER A 545 2.05 -3.61 -43.03
CA SER A 545 3.37 -3.35 -42.43
C SER A 545 4.15 -2.33 -43.26
N VAL A 546 4.98 -1.54 -42.58
CA VAL A 546 5.88 -0.57 -43.23
C VAL A 546 7.32 -0.97 -42.93
N ARG A 547 8.20 -0.95 -43.94
CA ARG A 547 9.63 -1.23 -43.79
C ARG A 547 10.43 -0.12 -44.48
N LEU A 548 11.38 0.45 -43.75
CA LEU A 548 12.36 1.42 -44.25
C LEU A 548 13.75 0.86 -44.00
N GLU A 549 14.64 0.99 -44.97
CA GLU A 549 16.00 0.48 -44.90
C GLU A 549 16.96 1.47 -45.55
N TRP A 550 18.06 1.79 -44.86
CA TRP A 550 19.11 2.66 -45.38
C TRP A 550 20.49 2.28 -44.83
N GLN A 551 21.52 2.75 -45.52
CA GLN A 551 22.92 2.63 -45.10
C GLN A 551 23.49 4.01 -44.84
N GLU A 552 24.33 4.12 -43.83
CA GLU A 552 24.98 5.38 -43.46
C GLU A 552 26.29 5.14 -42.71
N LEU A 553 27.09 6.21 -42.59
CA LEU A 553 28.26 6.29 -41.72
C LEU A 553 27.89 7.13 -40.48
N PRO A 554 27.64 6.52 -39.31
CA PRO A 554 27.18 7.26 -38.16
C PRO A 554 28.21 8.22 -37.59
N GLN A 555 27.79 9.46 -37.39
CA GLN A 555 28.59 10.44 -36.66
C GLN A 555 28.55 10.13 -35.16
N LEU A 556 29.69 9.68 -34.62
CA LEU A 556 29.83 9.47 -33.18
C LEU A 556 30.01 10.80 -32.45
N ARG A 557 29.27 10.96 -31.35
CA ARG A 557 29.53 11.98 -30.32
C ARG A 557 29.85 11.27 -29.02
N GLY A 558 31.12 11.27 -28.64
CA GLY A 558 31.61 10.40 -27.56
C GLY A 558 31.52 8.93 -27.97
N ALA A 559 30.83 8.11 -27.16
CA ALA A 559 30.72 6.66 -27.37
C ALA A 559 29.43 6.21 -28.09
N VAL A 560 28.60 7.15 -28.54
CA VAL A 560 27.29 6.85 -29.13
C VAL A 560 27.05 7.65 -30.42
N ALA A 561 26.25 7.09 -31.32
CA ALA A 561 25.67 7.77 -32.48
C ALA A 561 24.15 7.89 -32.29
N SER A 562 23.63 9.11 -32.30
CA SER A 562 22.21 9.38 -32.14
C SER A 562 21.48 9.43 -33.48
N ARG A 563 20.22 8.99 -33.50
CA ARG A 563 19.40 8.94 -34.71
C ARG A 563 17.95 9.37 -34.45
N PRO A 564 17.51 10.49 -35.07
CA PRO A 564 16.11 10.83 -35.18
C PRO A 564 15.52 10.39 -36.52
N LEU A 565 14.26 9.93 -36.51
CA LEU A 565 13.48 9.64 -37.71
C LEU A 565 12.04 10.10 -37.51
N ALA A 566 11.50 10.93 -38.39
CA ALA A 566 10.07 11.22 -38.42
C ALA A 566 9.35 10.22 -39.35
N VAL A 567 8.36 9.52 -38.81
CA VAL A 567 7.50 8.60 -39.54
C VAL A 567 6.08 9.14 -39.62
N ASP A 568 5.46 9.02 -40.78
CA ASP A 568 4.05 9.32 -40.97
C ASP A 568 3.25 8.02 -40.79
N LEU A 569 2.41 7.99 -39.74
CA LEU A 569 1.58 6.82 -39.41
C LEU A 569 0.13 6.98 -39.90
N SER A 570 -0.18 8.03 -40.67
CA SER A 570 -1.56 8.34 -41.07
C SER A 570 -2.23 7.31 -41.99
N GLY A 571 -1.43 6.45 -42.63
CA GLY A 571 -1.90 5.32 -43.42
C GLY A 571 -2.24 4.07 -42.60
N LEU A 572 -1.97 4.05 -41.29
CA LEU A 572 -2.25 2.90 -40.43
C LEU A 572 -3.68 2.92 -39.90
N SER A 573 -4.34 1.75 -39.95
CA SER A 573 -5.65 1.58 -39.33
C SER A 573 -5.53 1.57 -37.80
N PRO A 574 -6.57 1.97 -37.04
CA PRO A 574 -6.51 1.95 -35.59
C PRO A 574 -6.17 0.56 -35.01
N GLY A 575 -5.33 0.54 -33.98
CA GLY A 575 -4.88 -0.67 -33.31
C GLY A 575 -3.47 -0.63 -32.75
N ARG A 576 -3.06 -1.77 -32.19
CA ARG A 576 -1.70 -1.97 -31.66
C ARG A 576 -0.70 -2.34 -32.75
N TYR A 577 0.45 -1.68 -32.70
CA TYR A 577 1.59 -1.91 -33.57
C TYR A 577 2.88 -2.02 -32.75
N ARG A 578 3.89 -2.68 -33.33
CA ARG A 578 5.25 -2.77 -32.82
C ARG A 578 6.19 -2.14 -33.82
N ILE A 579 6.94 -1.15 -33.38
CA ILE A 579 8.08 -0.59 -34.08
C ILE A 579 9.30 -1.44 -33.71
N GLU A 580 9.97 -2.01 -34.69
CA GLU A 580 11.26 -2.69 -34.55
C GLU A 580 12.33 -1.89 -35.29
N ILE A 581 13.42 -1.55 -34.61
CA ILE A 581 14.61 -0.96 -35.21
C ILE A 581 15.73 -1.99 -35.10
N ALA A 582 16.26 -2.43 -36.23
CA ALA A 582 17.41 -3.32 -36.30
C ALA A 582 18.58 -2.58 -36.94
N VAL A 583 19.74 -2.59 -36.28
CA VAL A 583 20.99 -2.03 -36.82
C VAL A 583 21.99 -3.16 -37.03
N HIS A 584 22.57 -3.19 -38.23
CA HIS A 584 23.58 -4.15 -38.64
C HIS A 584 24.92 -3.43 -38.86
N GLY A 585 25.96 -3.85 -38.14
CA GLY A 585 27.34 -3.37 -38.30
C GLY A 585 28.13 -4.16 -39.35
N ALA A 586 29.32 -3.67 -39.72
CA ALA A 586 30.15 -4.22 -40.80
C ALA A 586 30.64 -5.65 -40.54
N SER A 587 30.73 -6.06 -39.26
CA SER A 587 31.15 -7.41 -38.85
C SER A 587 29.99 -8.40 -38.65
N GLY A 588 28.80 -8.12 -39.21
CA GLY A 588 27.61 -8.96 -39.04
C GLY A 588 26.96 -8.85 -37.65
N ARG A 589 27.49 -7.99 -36.77
CA ARG A 589 26.86 -7.65 -35.49
C ARG A 589 25.48 -7.05 -35.72
N ARG A 590 24.50 -7.46 -34.91
CA ARG A 590 23.13 -6.98 -34.98
C ARG A 590 22.65 -6.54 -33.60
N ALA A 591 22.01 -5.38 -33.54
CA ALA A 591 21.30 -4.91 -32.36
C ALA A 591 19.85 -4.56 -32.74
N VAL A 592 18.92 -4.79 -31.81
CA VAL A 592 17.48 -4.59 -32.04
C VAL A 592 16.86 -3.86 -30.85
N ALA A 593 16.01 -2.88 -31.15
CA ALA A 593 15.14 -2.21 -30.18
C ALA A 593 13.69 -2.33 -30.65
N MET A 594 12.76 -2.45 -29.69
CA MET A 594 11.34 -2.58 -29.98
C MET A 594 10.53 -1.59 -29.15
N ARG A 595 9.43 -1.09 -29.71
CA ARG A 595 8.46 -0.24 -29.02
C ARG A 595 7.05 -0.56 -29.50
N ASP A 596 6.18 -0.91 -28.55
CA ASP A 596 4.76 -1.03 -28.83
C ASP A 596 4.10 0.36 -28.78
N ILE A 597 3.20 0.60 -29.74
CA ILE A 597 2.37 1.80 -29.83
C ILE A 597 0.92 1.41 -30.08
N GLU A 598 0.00 2.32 -29.75
CA GLU A 598 -1.39 2.24 -30.14
C GLU A 598 -1.74 3.38 -31.08
N VAL A 599 -2.23 3.05 -32.27
CA VAL A 599 -2.79 4.04 -33.20
C VAL A 599 -4.27 4.18 -32.87
N ALA A 600 -4.66 5.34 -32.34
CA ALA A 600 -6.05 5.66 -32.03
C ALA A 600 -6.82 6.03 -33.31
N GLY A 601 -8.15 5.85 -33.26
CA GLY A 601 -9.09 6.35 -34.28
C GLY A 601 -8.93 7.84 -34.53
N ARG A 602 -9.38 8.29 -35.71
CA ARG A 602 -9.49 9.72 -36.03
C ARG A 602 -10.54 10.40 -35.17
#